data_AF-A0A242CIK4-F1
#
_entry.id   AF-A0A242CIK4-F1
#
_cell.length_a   1.000
_cell.length_b   1.000
_cell.length_c   1.000
_cell.angle_alpha   90.00
_cell.angle_beta   90.00
_cell.angle_gamma   90.00
#
_symmetry.space_group_name_H-M   'P 1'
#
loop_
_entity.id
_entity.type
_entity.pdbx_description
1 polymer ?
#
loop_
_entity_poly.entity_id
_entity_poly.type
_entity_poly.pdbx_seq_one_letter_code
_entity_poly.pdbx_strand_id
1 'polypeptide(L)'
;MEEQIQIVELSEKTMDQIAKKLHKLNLAEKKKIRDNAYHNTKMLLTNYHVLKAHCDVVNEQLIEEVGSIWSDDRFELSSLLEHKAKTAKLMIHVDRSLEKFKELDPAGYDILKMKYLNKLRVSDMEIAVEYGVDRSVISKRFDKHIKKLSIILFGMEVIVSEM
;
A
#
# COMPACT_ATOMS: atom_id res chain seq x y z
N MET A 1 -30.48 -44.27 -0.76
CA MET A 1 -29.53 -44.13 0.37
C MET A 1 -29.73 -42.71 0.86
N GLU A 2 -30.54 -42.53 1.91
CA GLU A 2 -30.89 -41.20 2.42
C GLU A 2 -29.79 -40.73 3.38
N GLU A 3 -29.14 -39.62 3.07
CA GLU A 3 -28.18 -38.99 3.98
C GLU A 3 -28.95 -38.39 5.16
N GLN A 4 -28.76 -38.98 6.35
CA GLN A 4 -29.24 -38.40 7.59
C GLN A 4 -28.39 -37.16 7.92
N ILE A 5 -28.99 -35.98 7.80
CA ILE A 5 -28.40 -34.73 8.29
C ILE A 5 -28.46 -34.76 9.82
N GLN A 6 -27.31 -34.95 10.47
CA GLN A 6 -27.16 -34.78 11.91
C GLN A 6 -27.20 -33.29 12.26
N ILE A 7 -28.32 -32.85 12.85
CA ILE A 7 -28.41 -31.53 13.47
C ILE A 7 -27.78 -31.63 14.87
N VAL A 8 -26.58 -31.05 15.03
CA VAL A 8 -25.92 -30.95 16.34
C VAL A 8 -26.36 -29.65 17.00
N GLU A 9 -27.18 -29.76 18.06
CA GLU A 9 -27.51 -28.62 18.92
C GLU A 9 -26.27 -28.22 19.74
N LEU A 10 -25.76 -27.01 19.49
CA LEU A 10 -24.66 -26.45 20.26
C LEU A 10 -25.21 -25.85 21.56
N SER A 11 -24.58 -26.18 22.69
CA SER A 11 -24.93 -25.51 23.96
C SER A 11 -24.73 -24.00 23.86
N GLU A 12 -25.54 -23.19 24.56
CA GLU A 12 -25.41 -21.73 24.61
C GLU A 12 -23.98 -21.29 24.97
N LYS A 13 -23.34 -22.00 25.90
CA LYS A 13 -21.96 -21.76 26.30
C LYS A 13 -20.97 -21.98 25.15
N THR A 14 -21.19 -23.00 24.32
CA THR A 14 -20.37 -23.26 23.12
C THR A 14 -20.58 -22.17 22.07
N MET A 15 -21.83 -21.74 21.86
CA MET A 15 -22.16 -20.66 20.93
C MET A 15 -21.51 -19.33 21.34
N ASP A 16 -21.57 -18.97 22.64
CA ASP A 16 -20.91 -17.77 23.17
C ASP A 16 -19.37 -17.82 23.02
N GLN A 17 -18.76 -18.99 23.24
CA GLN A 17 -17.33 -19.18 23.02
C GLN A 17 -16.94 -19.05 21.54
N ILE A 18 -17.74 -19.59 20.62
CA ILE A 18 -17.54 -19.47 19.18
C ILE A 18 -17.67 -18.00 18.76
N ALA A 19 -18.73 -17.31 19.19
CA ALA A 19 -18.94 -15.89 18.90
C ALA A 19 -17.77 -15.03 19.38
N LYS A 20 -17.27 -15.25 20.61
CA LYS A 20 -16.10 -14.55 21.15
C LYS A 20 -14.83 -14.81 20.34
N LYS A 21 -14.60 -16.07 19.91
CA LYS A 21 -13.43 -16.41 19.07
C LYS A 21 -13.53 -15.77 17.68
N LEU A 22 -14.69 -15.86 17.04
CA LEU A 22 -14.94 -15.24 15.73
C LEU A 22 -14.72 -13.72 15.79
N HIS A 23 -15.24 -13.07 16.83
CA HIS A 23 -15.02 -11.63 17.02
C HIS A 23 -13.53 -11.30 17.17
N LYS A 24 -12.79 -12.04 18.00
CA LYS A 24 -11.33 -11.86 18.15
C LYS A 24 -10.56 -12.07 16.85
N LEU A 25 -10.92 -13.08 16.06
CA LEU A 25 -10.30 -13.35 14.77
C LEU A 25 -10.54 -12.21 13.78
N ASN A 26 -11.77 -11.71 13.70
CA ASN A 26 -12.13 -10.58 12.86
C ASN A 26 -11.34 -9.31 13.25
N LEU A 27 -11.24 -8.99 14.56
CA LEU A 27 -10.41 -7.88 15.03
C LEU A 27 -8.93 -8.04 14.66
N ALA A 28 -8.39 -9.26 14.75
CA ALA A 28 -7.00 -9.54 14.38
C ALA A 28 -6.77 -9.38 12.88
N GLU A 29 -7.72 -9.82 12.05
CA GLU A 29 -7.68 -9.67 10.60
C GLU A 29 -7.75 -8.20 10.17
N LYS A 30 -8.68 -7.43 10.74
CA LYS A 30 -8.74 -5.98 10.54
C LYS A 30 -7.41 -5.30 10.90
N LYS A 31 -6.86 -5.62 12.07
CA LYS A 31 -5.54 -5.10 12.47
C LYS A 31 -4.46 -5.44 11.45
N LYS A 32 -4.43 -6.68 10.96
CA LYS A 32 -3.46 -7.13 9.95
C LYS A 32 -3.58 -6.35 8.64
N ILE A 33 -4.80 -6.09 8.16
CA ILE A 33 -5.04 -5.28 6.95
C ILE A 33 -4.44 -3.89 7.13
N ARG A 34 -4.72 -3.23 8.26
CA ARG A 34 -4.18 -1.89 8.57
C ARG A 34 -2.66 -1.88 8.65
N ASP A 35 -2.09 -2.82 9.40
CA ASP A 35 -0.65 -2.89 9.62
C ASP A 35 0.08 -3.17 8.28
N ASN A 36 -0.48 -4.02 7.44
CA ASN A 36 0.02 -4.28 6.09
C ASN A 36 -0.08 -3.04 5.20
N ALA A 37 -1.22 -2.33 5.22
CA ALA A 37 -1.40 -1.12 4.42
C ALA A 37 -0.37 -0.04 4.79
N TYR A 38 -0.18 0.22 6.08
CA TYR A 38 0.85 1.14 6.58
C TYR A 38 2.26 0.70 6.15
N HIS A 39 2.59 -0.58 6.35
CA HIS A 39 3.90 -1.12 6.01
C HIS A 39 4.19 -1.01 4.51
N ASN A 40 3.22 -1.38 3.67
CA ASN A 40 3.33 -1.34 2.22
C ASN A 40 3.45 0.10 1.71
N THR A 41 2.66 1.05 2.24
CA THR A 41 2.83 2.48 1.90
C THR A 41 4.23 2.97 2.24
N LYS A 42 4.73 2.65 3.44
CA LYS A 42 6.09 3.04 3.84
C LYS A 42 7.16 2.41 2.95
N MET A 43 6.99 1.14 2.57
CA MET A 43 7.88 0.42 1.66
C MET A 43 7.92 1.10 0.28
N LEU A 44 6.75 1.43 -0.28
CA LEU A 44 6.63 2.13 -1.57
C LEU A 44 7.32 3.49 -1.53
N LEU A 45 7.10 4.29 -0.49
CA LEU A 45 7.75 5.60 -0.35
C LEU A 45 9.27 5.49 -0.19
N THR A 46 9.75 4.53 0.61
CA THR A 46 11.19 4.33 0.85
C THR A 46 11.94 3.97 -0.43
N ASN A 47 11.28 3.18 -1.29
CA ASN A 47 11.82 2.71 -2.57
C ASN A 47 11.34 3.53 -3.78
N TYR A 48 10.67 4.66 -3.56
CA TYR A 48 9.98 5.42 -4.61
C TYR A 48 10.86 5.67 -5.84
N HIS A 49 12.05 6.24 -5.63
CA HIS A 49 12.99 6.55 -6.72
C HIS A 49 13.52 5.32 -7.45
N VAL A 50 13.75 4.22 -6.73
CA VAL A 50 14.20 2.96 -7.33
C VAL A 50 13.12 2.38 -8.21
N LEU A 51 11.87 2.41 -7.74
CA LEU A 51 10.72 1.94 -8.50
C LEU A 51 10.42 2.84 -9.71
N LYS A 52 10.58 4.17 -9.58
CA LYS A 52 10.47 5.10 -10.72
C LYS A 52 11.51 4.80 -11.79
N ALA A 53 12.78 4.67 -11.40
CA ALA A 53 13.85 4.33 -12.35
C ALA A 53 13.62 2.97 -13.02
N HIS A 54 13.12 1.98 -12.27
CA HIS A 54 12.71 0.69 -12.85
C HIS A 54 11.61 0.88 -13.91
N CYS A 55 10.59 1.69 -13.64
CA CYS A 55 9.52 1.95 -14.60
C CYS A 55 10.02 2.66 -15.87
N ASP A 56 11.01 3.54 -15.76
CA ASP A 56 11.61 4.20 -16.94
C ASP A 56 12.30 3.18 -17.85
N VAL A 57 13.11 2.29 -17.28
CA VAL A 57 13.76 1.17 -18.01
C VAL A 57 12.73 0.22 -18.63
N VAL A 58 11.65 -0.09 -17.90
CA VAL A 58 10.58 -0.95 -18.41
C VAL A 58 9.87 -0.32 -19.60
N ASN A 59 9.59 0.99 -19.56
CA ASN A 59 8.93 1.67 -20.66
C ASN A 59 9.81 1.67 -21.92
N GLU A 60 11.12 1.90 -21.77
CA GLU A 60 12.08 1.79 -22.88
C GLU A 60 12.08 0.39 -23.50
N GLN A 61 12.17 -0.65 -22.66
CA GLN A 61 12.15 -2.05 -23.10
C GLN A 61 10.82 -2.46 -23.76
N LEU A 62 9.68 -2.01 -23.23
CA LEU A 62 8.38 -2.30 -23.84
C LEU A 62 8.23 -1.63 -25.21
N ILE A 63 8.76 -0.42 -25.41
CA ILE A 63 8.73 0.24 -26.71
C ILE A 63 9.56 -0.55 -27.74
N GLU A 64 10.74 -1.03 -27.34
CA GLU A 64 11.62 -1.84 -28.20
C GLU A 64 11.01 -3.21 -28.52
N GLU A 65 10.47 -3.91 -27.52
CA GLU A 65 9.89 -5.25 -27.68
C GLU A 65 8.54 -5.24 -28.41
N VAL A 66 7.67 -4.24 -28.19
CA VAL A 66 6.40 -4.12 -28.93
C VAL A 66 6.66 -3.92 -30.44
N GLY A 67 7.74 -3.21 -30.81
CA GLY A 67 8.16 -3.09 -32.21
C GLY A 67 8.56 -4.42 -32.86
N SER A 68 9.15 -5.36 -32.10
CA SER A 68 9.57 -6.68 -32.62
C SER A 68 8.47 -7.75 -32.51
N ILE A 69 7.59 -7.65 -31.52
CA ILE A 69 6.56 -8.66 -31.27
C ILE A 69 5.36 -8.49 -32.22
N TRP A 70 5.04 -7.26 -32.67
CA TRP A 70 3.98 -7.06 -33.67
C TRP A 70 4.31 -7.63 -35.05
N SER A 71 5.55 -8.07 -35.29
CA SER A 71 5.94 -8.79 -36.50
C SER A 71 5.83 -10.31 -36.42
N ASP A 72 5.53 -10.90 -35.26
CA ASP A 72 5.44 -12.35 -35.09
C ASP A 72 4.12 -12.75 -34.43
N ASP A 73 3.32 -13.53 -35.17
CA ASP A 73 1.87 -13.77 -34.98
C ASP A 73 1.51 -14.65 -33.76
N ARG A 74 2.36 -14.70 -32.72
CA ARG A 74 2.18 -15.56 -31.53
C ARG A 74 2.63 -14.85 -30.26
N PHE A 75 1.69 -14.16 -29.61
CA PHE A 75 1.96 -13.39 -28.40
C PHE A 75 1.87 -14.26 -27.12
N GLU A 76 2.98 -14.86 -26.70
CA GLU A 76 3.14 -15.34 -25.31
C GLU A 76 3.89 -14.28 -24.50
N LEU A 77 3.18 -13.57 -23.62
CA LEU A 77 3.81 -12.60 -22.71
C LEU A 77 4.65 -13.35 -21.66
N SER A 78 5.96 -13.08 -21.61
CA SER A 78 6.80 -13.66 -20.57
C SER A 78 6.38 -13.18 -19.17
N SER A 79 6.49 -14.04 -18.16
CA SER A 79 6.16 -13.70 -16.77
C SER A 79 6.93 -12.46 -16.27
N LEU A 80 8.16 -12.27 -16.74
CA LEU A 80 8.97 -11.09 -16.43
C LEU A 80 8.29 -9.79 -16.91
N LEU A 81 7.76 -9.77 -18.13
CA LEU A 81 7.06 -8.60 -18.67
C LEU A 81 5.77 -8.32 -17.91
N GLU A 82 5.06 -9.36 -17.50
CA GLU A 82 3.88 -9.20 -16.66
C GLU A 82 4.23 -8.55 -15.31
N HIS A 83 5.30 -8.99 -14.65
CA HIS A 83 5.77 -8.38 -13.39
C HIS A 83 6.20 -6.92 -13.55
N LYS A 84 6.91 -6.63 -14.65
CA LYS A 84 7.32 -5.27 -15.02
C LYS A 84 6.11 -4.35 -15.23
N ALA A 85 5.13 -4.80 -16.01
CA ALA A 85 3.89 -4.07 -16.28
C ALA A 85 3.05 -3.84 -15.01
N LYS A 86 2.98 -4.82 -14.11
CA LYS A 86 2.32 -4.68 -12.79
C LYS A 86 2.98 -3.58 -11.96
N THR A 87 4.31 -3.56 -11.91
CA THR A 87 5.08 -2.54 -11.18
C THR A 87 4.85 -1.15 -11.77
N ALA A 88 4.85 -1.02 -13.10
CA ALA A 88 4.54 0.25 -13.77
C ALA A 88 3.13 0.77 -13.44
N LYS A 89 2.12 -0.10 -13.52
CA LYS A 89 0.74 0.25 -13.13
C LYS A 89 0.64 0.67 -11.66
N LEU A 90 1.35 -0.03 -10.77
CA LEU A 90 1.40 0.31 -9.35
C LEU A 90 2.01 1.69 -9.12
N MET A 91 3.12 2.01 -9.80
CA MET A 91 3.76 3.34 -9.65
C MET A 91 2.90 4.47 -10.20
N ILE A 92 2.15 4.25 -11.30
CA ILE A 92 1.14 5.21 -11.78
C ILE A 92 0.08 5.47 -10.70
N HIS A 93 -0.39 4.42 -10.04
CA HIS A 93 -1.35 4.55 -8.94
C HIS A 93 -0.75 5.29 -7.73
N VAL A 94 0.50 5.02 -7.38
CA VAL A 94 1.22 5.74 -6.32
C VAL A 94 1.36 7.21 -6.65
N ASP A 95 1.78 7.57 -7.86
CA ASP A 95 1.94 8.97 -8.29
C ASP A 95 0.59 9.72 -8.22
N ARG A 96 -0.49 9.13 -8.74
CA ARG A 96 -1.84 9.72 -8.63
C ARG A 96 -2.31 9.88 -7.19
N SER A 97 -2.01 8.90 -6.34
CA SER A 97 -2.36 8.94 -4.92
C SER A 97 -1.59 10.03 -4.18
N LEU A 98 -0.32 10.24 -4.52
CA LEU A 98 0.50 11.32 -3.98
C LEU A 98 -0.01 12.71 -4.39
N GLU A 99 -0.41 12.89 -5.65
CA GLU A 99 -1.03 14.15 -6.09
C GLU A 99 -2.37 14.39 -5.38
N LYS A 100 -3.20 13.36 -5.23
CA LYS A 100 -4.45 13.51 -4.47
C LYS A 100 -4.19 13.81 -2.99
N PHE A 101 -3.17 13.20 -2.40
CA PHE A 101 -2.77 13.48 -1.03
C PHE A 101 -2.28 14.92 -0.86
N LYS A 102 -1.52 15.44 -1.84
CA LYS A 102 -1.07 16.84 -1.87
C LYS A 102 -2.24 17.82 -1.88
N GLU A 103 -3.31 17.54 -2.63
CA GLU A 103 -4.52 18.36 -2.62
C GLU A 103 -5.24 18.37 -1.27
N LEU A 104 -5.30 17.21 -0.60
CA LEU A 104 -6.06 17.03 0.65
C LEU A 104 -5.28 17.44 1.91
N ASP A 105 -3.95 17.27 1.90
CA ASP A 105 -3.05 17.54 3.03
C ASP A 105 -1.70 18.11 2.53
N PRO A 106 -1.67 19.36 2.03
CA PRO A 106 -0.46 19.95 1.47
C PRO A 106 0.73 19.95 2.44
N ALA A 107 0.49 20.31 3.70
CA ALA A 107 1.53 20.32 4.73
C ALA A 107 2.07 18.91 5.02
N GLY A 108 1.20 17.89 5.01
CA GLY A 108 1.62 16.50 5.12
C GLY A 108 2.43 16.02 3.92
N TYR A 109 2.03 16.45 2.72
CA TYR A 109 2.77 16.15 1.50
C TYR A 109 4.17 16.76 1.52
N ASP A 110 4.34 18.01 1.97
CA ASP A 110 5.66 18.65 2.05
C ASP A 110 6.62 17.86 2.95
N ILE A 111 6.13 17.40 4.11
CA ILE A 111 6.88 16.56 5.03
C ILE A 111 7.29 15.23 4.36
N LEU A 112 6.35 14.54 3.69
CA LEU A 112 6.66 13.30 2.97
C LEU A 112 7.63 13.53 1.80
N LYS A 113 7.48 14.67 1.11
CA LYS A 113 8.31 15.07 -0.02
C LYS A 113 9.76 15.27 0.42
N MET A 114 10.00 16.00 1.50
CA MET A 114 11.35 16.18 2.05
C MET A 114 12.01 14.86 2.42
N LYS A 115 11.26 13.91 2.98
CA LYS A 115 11.81 12.63 3.45
C LYS A 115 12.02 11.59 2.34
N TYR A 116 11.12 11.50 1.37
CA TYR A 116 11.08 10.38 0.43
C TYR A 116 11.18 10.79 -1.05
N LEU A 117 10.56 11.90 -1.44
CA LEU A 117 10.31 12.21 -2.85
C LEU A 117 11.32 13.18 -3.45
N ASN A 118 11.96 14.03 -2.63
CA ASN A 118 13.05 14.87 -3.10
C ASN A 118 14.27 14.02 -3.51
N LYS A 119 15.05 14.52 -4.48
CA LYS A 119 16.32 13.89 -4.88
C LYS A 119 17.28 13.79 -3.69
N LEU A 120 17.39 14.87 -2.93
CA LEU A 120 18.08 14.90 -1.64
C LEU A 120 17.05 14.67 -0.55
N ARG A 121 17.10 13.48 0.06
CA ARG A 121 16.24 13.10 1.18
C ARG A 121 16.79 13.68 2.46
N VAL A 122 15.91 14.28 3.24
CA VAL A 122 16.26 14.97 4.48
C VAL A 122 15.92 14.06 5.67
N SER A 123 16.81 14.03 6.67
CA SER A 123 16.59 13.23 7.89
C SER A 123 15.48 13.82 8.76
N ASP A 124 14.93 13.01 9.67
CA ASP A 124 13.91 13.45 10.62
C ASP A 124 14.39 14.60 11.51
N MET A 125 15.69 14.66 11.80
CA MET A 125 16.28 15.71 12.62
C MET A 125 16.35 17.03 11.86
N GLU A 126 16.80 17.00 10.61
CA GLU A 126 16.88 18.18 9.75
C GLU A 126 15.48 18.74 9.44
N ILE A 127 14.50 17.86 9.18
CA ILE A 127 13.09 18.27 9.04
C ILE A 127 12.59 18.87 10.37
N ALA A 128 12.97 18.32 11.52
CA ALA A 128 12.57 18.86 12.81
C ALA A 128 13.14 20.28 13.04
N VAL A 129 14.39 20.53 12.63
CA VAL A 129 15.02 21.86 12.65
C VAL A 129 14.24 22.83 11.75
N GLU A 130 13.94 22.44 10.51
CA GLU A 130 13.18 23.27 9.56
C GLU A 130 11.82 23.70 10.14
N TYR A 131 11.13 22.80 10.82
CA TYR A 131 9.81 23.07 11.39
C TYR A 131 9.85 23.62 12.83
N GLY A 132 11.03 23.78 13.44
CA GLY A 132 11.19 24.27 14.81
C GLY A 132 10.51 23.38 15.87
N VAL A 133 10.55 22.05 15.70
CA VAL A 133 9.90 21.10 16.63
C VAL A 133 10.86 19.99 17.06
N ASP A 134 10.49 19.23 18.08
CA ASP A 134 11.20 17.99 18.42
C ASP A 134 11.12 16.94 17.31
N ARG A 135 12.21 16.18 17.12
CA ARG A 135 12.27 15.03 16.21
C ARG A 135 11.11 14.05 16.43
N SER A 136 10.70 13.84 17.69
CA SER A 136 9.59 12.93 18.02
C SER A 136 8.24 13.39 17.44
N VAL A 137 8.03 14.71 17.31
CA VAL A 137 6.84 15.30 16.68
C VAL A 137 6.84 15.00 15.19
N ILE A 138 7.99 15.14 14.52
CA ILE A 138 8.15 14.81 13.11
C ILE A 138 7.87 13.32 12.86
N SER A 139 8.40 12.42 13.70
CA SER A 139 8.10 10.98 13.60
C SER A 139 6.60 10.69 13.69
N LYS A 140 5.89 11.31 14.67
CA LYS A 140 4.44 11.14 14.82
C LYS A 140 3.66 11.71 13.62
N ARG A 141 4.11 12.85 13.07
CA ARG A 141 3.53 13.43 11.85
C ARG A 141 3.71 12.49 10.67
N PHE A 142 4.90 11.92 10.47
CA PHE A 142 5.11 10.91 9.44
C PHE A 142 4.15 9.74 9.55
N ASP A 143 4.03 9.15 10.74
CA ASP A 143 3.12 8.01 10.92
C ASP A 143 1.68 8.38 10.61
N LYS A 144 1.25 9.58 11.01
CA LYS A 144 -0.08 10.11 10.69
C LYS A 144 -0.28 10.27 9.18
N HIS A 145 0.67 10.87 8.47
CA HIS A 145 0.55 11.11 7.03
C HIS A 145 0.67 9.81 6.21
N ILE A 146 1.50 8.86 6.63
CA ILE A 146 1.55 7.52 6.01
C ILE A 146 0.19 6.83 6.14
N LYS A 147 -0.45 6.83 7.33
CA LYS A 147 -1.78 6.22 7.51
C LYS A 147 -2.84 6.84 6.60
N LYS A 148 -2.86 8.17 6.50
CA LYS A 148 -3.76 8.87 5.57
C LYS A 148 -3.49 8.47 4.11
N LEU A 149 -2.23 8.42 3.69
CA LEU A 149 -1.88 8.00 2.34
C LEU A 149 -2.21 6.51 2.09
N SER A 150 -2.09 5.64 3.09
CA SER A 150 -2.50 4.24 2.99
C SER A 150 -3.99 4.11 2.66
N ILE A 151 -4.84 4.97 3.23
CA ILE A 151 -6.27 4.99 2.90
C ILE A 151 -6.48 5.39 1.43
N ILE A 152 -5.74 6.36 0.91
CA ILE A 152 -5.83 6.76 -0.51
C ILE A 152 -5.37 5.63 -1.43
N LEU A 153 -4.28 4.94 -1.07
CA LEU A 153 -3.70 3.86 -1.87
C LEU A 153 -4.56 2.59 -1.90
N PHE A 154 -5.12 2.18 -0.77
CA PHE A 154 -5.76 0.88 -0.59
C PHE A 154 -7.28 0.96 -0.38
N GLY A 155 -7.83 2.18 -0.20
CA GLY A 155 -9.26 2.43 -0.18
C GLY A 155 -9.97 1.95 1.09
N MET A 156 -11.25 1.60 0.90
CA MET A 156 -12.21 1.34 1.98
C MET A 156 -11.81 0.21 2.92
N GLU A 157 -11.05 -0.79 2.46
CA GLU A 157 -10.61 -1.90 3.31
C GLU A 157 -9.80 -1.42 4.51
N VAL A 158 -8.99 -0.38 4.33
CA VAL A 158 -8.24 0.25 5.43
C VAL A 158 -9.20 0.95 6.40
N ILE A 159 -10.20 1.67 5.90
CA ILE A 159 -11.18 2.37 6.75
C ILE A 159 -12.03 1.38 7.57
N VAL A 160 -12.55 0.33 6.92
CA VAL A 160 -13.35 -0.71 7.58
C VAL A 160 -12.54 -1.45 8.65
N SER A 161 -11.22 -1.48 8.49
CA SER A 161 -10.30 -2.04 9.49
C SER A 161 -10.02 -1.11 10.69
N GLU A 162 -10.35 0.19 10.59
CA GLU A 162 -10.29 1.15 11.70
C GLU A 162 -11.57 1.14 12.56
N MET A 163 -12.70 0.72 11.98
CA MET A 163 -14.00 0.56 12.65
C MET A 163 -14.13 -0.80 13.35
#